data_AF-A0A2T4Y942-F1
#
_entry.id   AF-A0A2T4Y942-F1
#
_cell.length_a   1.000
_cell.length_b   1.000
_cell.length_c   1.000
_cell.angle_alpha   90.00
_cell.angle_beta   90.00
_cell.angle_gamma   90.00
#
_symmetry.space_group_name_H-M   'P 1'
#
loop_
_entity.id
_entity.type
_entity.pdbx_description
1 polymer ?
#
loop_
_entity_poly.entity_id
_entity_poly.type
_entity_poly.pdbx_seq_one_letter_code
_entity_poly.pdbx_strand_id
1 'polypeptide(L)'
;MTTKNFAGGDEALPEDTEMRLYARAYASPQSADALFLKWEGAHAHAMLLEASPERVFSDHGLNGRQLAEGARIAARRMALLMGETPTPLREVLALKVHAYEAMGQLEGEVARSHAVIMLEAAMKADAERLGIVLMPLDQPFGRTQ
;
A
#
# COMPACT_ATOMS: atom_id res chain seq x y z
N MET A 1 34.01 6.14 3.37
CA MET A 1 33.10 7.31 3.34
C MET A 1 32.52 7.48 4.73
N THR A 2 32.99 8.49 5.46
CA THR A 2 32.52 8.78 6.82
C THR A 2 31.36 9.76 6.69
N THR A 3 30.14 9.31 6.93
CA THR A 3 28.93 10.14 6.85
C THR A 3 28.95 11.21 7.93
N LYS A 4 29.42 12.40 7.57
CA LYS A 4 29.25 13.63 8.35
C LYS A 4 27.74 13.90 8.47
N ASN A 5 27.23 13.86 9.69
CA ASN A 5 26.03 14.52 10.21
C ASN A 5 24.78 14.53 9.29
N PHE A 6 23.91 13.53 9.43
CA PHE A 6 22.53 13.57 8.91
C PHE A 6 21.65 14.63 9.59
N ALA A 7 22.05 15.10 10.77
CA ALA A 7 21.49 16.30 11.38
C ALA A 7 22.28 17.49 10.82
N GLY A 8 21.67 18.31 9.96
CA GLY A 8 22.21 19.63 9.67
C GLY A 8 22.55 20.34 10.98
N GLY A 9 23.62 21.13 11.01
CA GLY A 9 23.92 21.96 12.18
C GLY A 9 22.68 22.77 12.58
N ASP A 10 22.56 23.10 13.87
CA ASP A 10 21.39 23.68 14.58
C ASP A 10 20.68 24.87 13.88
N GLU A 11 21.28 25.45 12.84
CA GLU A 11 20.77 26.58 12.06
C GLU A 11 20.14 26.20 10.70
N ALA A 12 20.24 24.94 10.26
CA ALA A 12 19.67 24.48 8.98
C ALA A 12 18.19 24.09 9.14
N LEU A 13 17.34 25.07 9.39
CA LEU A 13 15.88 24.87 9.39
C LEU A 13 15.37 24.54 7.97
N PRO A 14 14.33 23.69 7.82
CA PRO A 14 13.72 23.40 6.53
C PRO A 14 13.18 24.65 5.83
N GLU A 15 13.15 24.64 4.51
CA GLU A 15 12.57 25.72 3.71
C GLU A 15 11.03 25.76 3.84
N ASP A 16 10.41 26.90 3.54
CA ASP A 16 8.94 27.07 3.59
C ASP A 16 8.19 26.03 2.73
N THR A 17 8.76 25.62 1.60
CA THR A 17 8.20 24.59 0.71
C THR A 17 8.12 23.22 1.39
N GLU A 18 9.16 22.86 2.14
CA GLU A 18 9.24 21.62 2.94
C GLU A 18 8.31 21.71 4.15
N MET A 19 8.31 22.84 4.86
CA MET A 19 7.40 23.08 5.98
C MET A 19 5.91 22.96 5.56
N ARG A 20 5.55 23.45 4.36
CA ARG A 20 4.21 23.26 3.78
C ARG A 20 3.91 21.82 3.40
N LEU A 21 4.91 21.06 2.95
CA LEU A 21 4.74 19.62 2.73
C LEU A 21 4.41 18.92 4.06
N TYR A 22 5.16 19.20 5.13
CA TYR A 22 4.93 18.59 6.44
C TYR A 22 3.59 18.98 7.04
N ALA A 23 3.20 20.26 6.95
CA ALA A 23 1.91 20.73 7.43
C ALA A 23 0.73 20.02 6.72
N ARG A 24 0.82 19.82 5.40
CA ARG A 24 -0.19 19.07 4.64
C ARG A 24 -0.23 17.61 5.02
N ALA A 25 0.93 16.98 5.21
CA ALA A 25 1.02 15.59 5.64
C ALA A 25 0.38 15.39 7.03
N TYR A 26 0.71 16.27 7.99
CA TYR A 26 0.15 16.24 9.34
C TYR A 26 -1.37 16.49 9.36
N ALA A 27 -1.87 17.39 8.50
CA ALA A 27 -3.29 17.75 8.47
C ALA A 27 -4.18 16.73 7.75
N SER A 28 -3.62 15.74 7.06
CA SER A 28 -4.39 14.83 6.20
C SER A 28 -4.24 13.34 6.56
N PRO A 29 -4.32 12.94 7.85
CA PRO A 29 -4.38 11.52 8.18
C PRO A 29 -5.69 10.93 7.65
N GLN A 30 -5.59 9.78 6.99
CA GLN A 30 -6.76 9.04 6.55
C GLN A 30 -7.03 7.89 7.52
N SER A 31 -8.30 7.63 7.84
CA SER A 31 -8.66 6.44 8.60
C SER A 31 -8.36 5.17 7.80
N ALA A 32 -8.14 4.06 8.51
CA ALA A 32 -7.94 2.76 7.88
C ALA A 32 -9.11 2.39 6.95
N ASP A 33 -10.37 2.63 7.38
CA ASP A 33 -11.55 2.38 6.54
C ASP A 33 -11.54 3.21 5.25
N ALA A 34 -11.18 4.48 5.34
CA ALA A 34 -11.10 5.35 4.16
C ALA A 34 -9.99 4.91 3.19
N LEU A 35 -8.86 4.43 3.72
CA LEU A 35 -7.78 3.86 2.92
C LEU A 35 -8.20 2.52 2.30
N PHE A 36 -8.87 1.68 3.07
CA PHE A 36 -9.37 0.38 2.62
C PHE A 36 -10.39 0.53 1.48
N LEU A 37 -11.36 1.44 1.60
CA LEU A 37 -12.33 1.70 0.53
C LEU A 37 -11.64 2.20 -0.75
N LYS A 38 -10.61 3.05 -0.64
CA LYS A 38 -9.83 3.50 -1.80
C LYS A 38 -9.01 2.35 -2.40
N TRP A 39 -8.43 1.50 -1.55
CA TRP A 39 -7.71 0.29 -1.97
C TRP A 39 -8.65 -0.65 -2.75
N GLU A 40 -9.82 -0.97 -2.18
CA GLU A 40 -10.80 -1.89 -2.74
C GLU A 40 -11.30 -1.37 -4.10
N GLY A 41 -11.66 -0.09 -4.18
CA GLY A 41 -12.09 0.54 -5.43
C GLY A 41 -10.99 0.48 -6.50
N ALA A 42 -9.75 0.82 -6.15
CA ALA A 42 -8.63 0.75 -7.10
C ALA A 42 -8.33 -0.69 -7.55
N HIS A 43 -8.41 -1.66 -6.63
CA HIS A 43 -8.22 -3.07 -6.94
C HIS A 43 -9.31 -3.61 -7.89
N ALA A 44 -10.58 -3.32 -7.61
CA ALA A 44 -11.70 -3.68 -8.47
C ALA A 44 -11.60 -3.03 -9.85
N HIS A 45 -11.21 -1.75 -9.92
CA HIS A 45 -11.00 -1.06 -11.20
C HIS A 45 -9.88 -1.70 -12.02
N ALA A 46 -8.79 -2.15 -11.39
CA ALA A 46 -7.74 -2.85 -12.11
C ALA A 46 -8.29 -4.10 -12.83
N MET A 47 -9.07 -4.93 -12.12
CA MET A 47 -9.69 -6.14 -12.70
C MET A 47 -10.64 -5.80 -13.86
N LEU A 48 -11.45 -4.75 -13.71
CA LEU A 48 -12.37 -4.31 -14.78
C LEU A 48 -11.63 -3.82 -16.03
N LEU A 49 -10.54 -3.07 -15.85
CA LEU A 49 -9.74 -2.54 -16.95
C LEU A 49 -8.99 -3.64 -17.70
N GLU A 50 -8.59 -4.70 -17.00
CA GLU A 50 -7.96 -5.88 -17.62
C GLU A 50 -8.89 -6.72 -18.48
N ALA A 51 -10.21 -6.65 -18.27
CA ALA A 51 -11.17 -7.30 -19.14
C ALA A 51 -11.17 -6.73 -20.56
N SER A 52 -10.56 -5.56 -20.78
CA SER A 52 -10.45 -4.91 -22.10
C SER A 52 -9.10 -4.20 -22.27
N PRO A 53 -7.98 -4.95 -22.31
CA PRO A 53 -6.64 -4.37 -22.17
C PRO A 53 -6.24 -3.45 -23.32
N GLU A 54 -6.78 -3.68 -24.52
CA GLU A 54 -6.49 -2.91 -25.73
C GLU A 54 -7.43 -1.71 -25.93
N ARG A 55 -8.48 -1.56 -25.10
CA ARG A 55 -9.37 -0.41 -25.17
C ARG A 55 -8.58 0.85 -24.86
N VAL A 56 -8.62 1.83 -25.76
CA VAL A 56 -7.98 3.13 -25.56
C VAL A 56 -8.95 4.09 -24.87
N PHE A 57 -8.47 4.75 -23.83
CA PHE A 57 -9.18 5.81 -23.10
C PHE A 57 -8.59 7.16 -23.54
N SER A 58 -9.20 7.76 -24.55
CA SER A 58 -8.68 8.94 -25.27
C SER A 58 -8.37 10.13 -24.38
N ASP A 59 -9.19 10.37 -23.36
CA ASP A 59 -9.01 11.49 -22.43
C ASP A 59 -7.75 11.34 -21.56
N HIS A 60 -7.19 10.13 -21.50
CA HIS A 60 -6.02 9.79 -20.71
C HIS A 60 -4.81 9.42 -21.58
N GLY A 61 -4.99 9.21 -22.88
CA GLY A 61 -3.92 8.76 -23.78
C GLY A 61 -3.35 7.38 -23.44
N LEU A 62 -4.08 6.56 -22.67
CA LEU A 62 -3.64 5.26 -22.16
C LEU A 62 -4.63 4.15 -22.58
N ASN A 63 -4.12 2.93 -22.75
CA ASN A 63 -4.96 1.75 -22.94
C ASN A 63 -5.36 1.09 -21.61
N GLY A 64 -6.31 0.15 -21.68
CA GLY A 64 -6.82 -0.59 -20.52
C GLY A 64 -5.72 -1.26 -19.71
N ARG A 65 -4.72 -1.86 -20.37
CA ARG A 65 -3.56 -2.47 -19.68
C ARG A 65 -2.79 -1.45 -18.84
N GLN A 66 -2.50 -0.27 -19.40
CA GLN A 66 -1.75 0.78 -18.71
C GLN A 66 -2.55 1.36 -17.54
N LEU A 67 -3.85 1.59 -17.73
CA LEU A 67 -4.72 2.09 -16.65
C LEU A 67 -4.94 1.04 -15.56
N ALA A 68 -5.02 -0.25 -15.92
CA ALA A 68 -5.08 -1.34 -14.95
C ALA A 68 -3.83 -1.36 -14.05
N GLU A 69 -2.64 -1.19 -14.63
CA GLU A 69 -1.41 -1.07 -13.83
C GLU A 69 -1.40 0.19 -12.96
N GLY A 70 -1.90 1.32 -13.48
CA GLY A 70 -2.09 2.53 -12.69
C GLY A 70 -3.01 2.31 -11.48
N ALA A 71 -4.12 1.58 -11.68
CA ALA A 71 -5.05 1.21 -10.62
C ALA A 71 -4.40 0.27 -9.59
N ARG A 72 -3.58 -0.69 -10.01
CA ARG A 72 -2.77 -1.53 -9.09
C ARG A 72 -1.78 -0.72 -8.27
N ILE A 73 -1.06 0.20 -8.90
CA ILE A 73 -0.12 1.09 -8.20
C ILE A 73 -0.87 1.92 -7.16
N ALA A 74 -2.06 2.43 -7.49
CA ALA A 74 -2.91 3.14 -6.52
C ALA A 74 -3.35 2.24 -5.37
N ALA A 75 -3.82 1.02 -5.65
CA ALA A 75 -4.19 0.04 -4.62
C ALA A 75 -2.99 -0.25 -3.69
N ARG A 76 -1.83 -0.61 -4.23
CA ARG A 76 -0.60 -0.85 -3.45
C ARG A 76 -0.26 0.31 -2.52
N ARG A 77 -0.38 1.56 -2.99
CA ARG A 77 -0.13 2.76 -2.17
C ARG A 77 -1.12 2.87 -1.00
N MET A 78 -2.40 2.62 -1.24
CA MET A 78 -3.41 2.66 -0.16
C MET A 78 -3.17 1.55 0.86
N ALA A 79 -2.80 0.35 0.41
CA ALA A 79 -2.42 -0.75 1.29
C ALA A 79 -1.19 -0.41 2.16
N LEU A 80 -0.16 0.22 1.58
CA LEU A 80 1.02 0.66 2.32
C LEU A 80 0.69 1.72 3.36
N LEU A 81 -0.12 2.74 3.02
CA LEU A 81 -0.57 3.76 3.97
C LEU A 81 -1.40 3.16 5.11
N MET A 82 -2.25 2.18 4.79
CA MET A 82 -3.01 1.46 5.83
C MET A 82 -2.07 0.66 6.73
N GLY A 83 -1.05 0.00 6.15
CA GLY A 83 -0.04 -0.77 6.87
C GLY A 83 0.84 0.08 7.79
N GLU A 84 1.18 1.31 7.37
CA GLU A 84 2.12 2.21 8.05
C GLU A 84 1.75 2.50 9.52
N THR A 85 0.47 2.74 9.80
CA THR A 85 0.02 3.09 11.15
C THR A 85 -0.22 1.82 11.98
N PRO A 86 0.50 1.61 13.11
CA PRO A 86 0.20 0.54 14.05
C PRO A 86 -1.23 0.67 14.57
N THR A 87 -1.90 -0.46 14.81
CA THR A 87 -3.27 -0.45 15.32
C THR A 87 -3.45 -1.35 16.54
N PRO A 88 -4.19 -0.88 17.58
CA PRO A 88 -4.70 -1.74 18.64
C PRO A 88 -6.12 -2.28 18.33
N LEU A 89 -6.66 -1.99 17.14
CA LEU A 89 -8.03 -2.35 16.77
C LEU A 89 -8.02 -3.62 15.91
N ARG A 90 -8.81 -4.62 16.34
CA ARG A 90 -8.94 -5.90 15.63
C ARG A 90 -9.58 -5.72 14.26
N GLU A 91 -10.52 -4.77 14.14
CA GLU A 91 -11.21 -4.47 12.88
C GLU A 91 -10.22 -3.97 11.84
N VAL A 92 -9.28 -3.09 12.22
CA VAL A 92 -8.24 -2.59 11.32
C VAL A 92 -7.26 -3.68 10.93
N LEU A 93 -6.88 -4.58 11.86
CA LEU A 93 -6.07 -5.75 11.50
C LEU A 93 -6.78 -6.62 10.45
N ALA A 94 -8.09 -6.84 10.59
CA ALA A 94 -8.86 -7.61 9.62
C ALA A 94 -8.85 -6.97 8.22
N LEU A 95 -8.88 -5.64 8.11
CA LEU A 95 -8.73 -4.94 6.83
C LEU A 95 -7.33 -5.18 6.20
N LYS A 96 -6.27 -5.14 7.01
CA LYS A 96 -4.89 -5.44 6.55
C LYS A 96 -4.78 -6.89 6.08
N VAL A 97 -5.35 -7.84 6.82
CA VAL A 97 -5.42 -9.27 6.44
C VAL A 97 -6.13 -9.43 5.11
N HIS A 98 -7.32 -8.84 4.95
CA HIS A 98 -8.09 -8.93 3.71
C HIS A 98 -7.31 -8.38 2.51
N ALA A 99 -6.69 -7.21 2.67
CA ALA A 99 -5.89 -6.62 1.59
C ALA A 99 -4.66 -7.47 1.24
N TYR A 100 -3.99 -8.05 2.23
CA TYR A 100 -2.87 -8.97 2.04
C TYR A 100 -3.30 -10.22 1.27
N GLU A 101 -4.41 -10.83 1.69
CA GLU A 101 -4.96 -12.03 1.05
C GLU A 101 -5.32 -11.76 -0.41
N ALA A 102 -6.10 -10.71 -0.66
CA ALA A 102 -6.54 -10.36 -2.00
C ALA A 102 -5.37 -10.02 -2.94
N MET A 103 -4.38 -9.25 -2.45
CA MET A 103 -3.22 -8.90 -3.28
C MET A 103 -2.31 -10.09 -3.55
N GLY A 104 -2.11 -10.99 -2.59
CA GLY A 104 -1.24 -12.14 -2.81
C GLY A 104 -1.82 -13.17 -3.79
N GLN A 105 -3.15 -13.23 -3.96
CA GLN A 105 -3.79 -14.07 -4.98
C GLN A 105 -3.52 -13.59 -6.42
N LEU A 106 -3.06 -12.34 -6.60
CA LEU A 106 -2.74 -11.81 -7.92
C LEU A 106 -1.43 -12.39 -8.46
N GLU A 107 -1.50 -13.06 -9.61
CA GLU A 107 -0.34 -13.66 -10.24
C GLU A 107 0.76 -12.64 -10.56
N GLY A 108 1.97 -12.92 -10.07
CA GLY A 108 3.15 -12.08 -10.27
C GLY A 108 3.16 -10.79 -9.45
N GLU A 109 2.21 -10.57 -8.53
CA GLU A 109 2.15 -9.34 -7.74
C GLU A 109 3.42 -9.13 -6.90
N VAL A 110 3.89 -10.19 -6.23
CA VAL A 110 5.13 -10.16 -5.43
C VAL A 110 6.36 -9.87 -6.30
N ALA A 111 6.37 -10.32 -7.55
CA ALA A 111 7.47 -10.05 -8.48
C ALA A 111 7.44 -8.60 -9.03
N ARG A 112 6.26 -7.97 -9.08
CA ARG A 112 6.09 -6.58 -9.56
C ARG A 112 6.28 -5.55 -8.45
N SER A 113 6.01 -5.90 -7.19
CA SER A 113 6.10 -4.98 -6.06
C SER A 113 6.30 -5.68 -4.72
N HIS A 114 7.09 -5.07 -3.84
CA HIS A 114 7.22 -5.51 -2.45
C HIS A 114 6.05 -5.10 -1.55
N ALA A 115 5.01 -4.44 -2.07
CA ALA A 115 3.88 -3.95 -1.27
C ALA A 115 3.20 -5.06 -0.45
N VAL A 116 3.03 -6.26 -1.02
CA VAL A 116 2.45 -7.41 -0.31
C VAL A 116 3.31 -7.84 0.87
N ILE A 117 4.63 -7.91 0.69
CA ILE A 117 5.59 -8.29 1.75
C ILE A 117 5.59 -7.25 2.88
N MET A 118 5.57 -5.97 2.52
CA MET A 118 5.52 -4.88 3.51
C MET A 118 4.21 -4.88 4.29
N LEU A 119 3.09 -5.12 3.62
CA LEU A 119 1.78 -5.23 4.26
C LEU A 119 1.73 -6.45 5.19
N GLU A 120 2.29 -7.59 4.77
CA GLU A 120 2.39 -8.79 5.59
C GLU A 120 3.16 -8.52 6.89
N ALA A 121 4.30 -7.82 6.79
CA ALA A 121 5.11 -7.45 7.95
C ALA A 121 4.35 -6.54 8.92
N ALA A 122 3.63 -5.53 8.40
CA ALA A 122 2.80 -4.63 9.21
C ALA A 122 1.67 -5.39 9.92
N MET A 123 0.97 -6.27 9.19
CA MET A 123 -0.09 -7.13 9.71
C MET A 123 0.42 -8.05 10.83
N LYS A 124 1.56 -8.71 10.64
CA LYS A 124 2.18 -9.57 11.67
C LYS A 124 2.54 -8.78 12.93
N ALA A 125 3.11 -7.59 12.77
CA ALA A 125 3.44 -6.73 13.91
C ALA A 125 2.20 -6.29 14.71
N ASP A 126 1.08 -5.98 14.03
CA ASP A 126 -0.17 -5.65 14.71
C ASP A 126 -0.82 -6.87 15.38
N ALA A 127 -0.78 -8.03 14.72
CA ALA A 127 -1.29 -9.28 15.30
C ALA A 127 -0.52 -9.67 16.58
N GLU A 128 0.81 -9.54 16.56
CA GLU A 128 1.65 -9.77 17.73
C GLU A 128 1.26 -8.86 18.90
N ARG A 129 1.09 -7.55 18.66
CA ARG A 129 0.64 -6.58 19.68
C ARG A 129 -0.72 -6.94 20.26
N LEU A 130 -1.61 -7.51 19.45
CA LEU A 130 -2.95 -7.91 19.85
C LEU A 130 -3.03 -9.30 20.49
N GLY A 131 -1.90 -10.03 20.57
CA GLY A 131 -1.87 -11.42 21.02
C GLY A 131 -2.66 -12.36 20.10
N ILE A 132 -2.72 -12.05 18.80
CA ILE A 132 -3.42 -12.82 17.78
C ILE A 132 -2.41 -13.67 17.02
N VAL A 133 -2.68 -14.98 16.97
CA VAL A 133 -1.91 -15.91 16.13
C VAL A 133 -2.54 -15.92 14.74
N LEU A 134 -1.77 -15.51 13.73
CA LEU A 134 -2.16 -15.62 12.33
C LEU A 134 -1.84 -17.01 11.81
N MET A 135 -2.82 -17.65 11.17
CA MET A 135 -2.62 -18.94 10.51
C MET A 135 -2.07 -18.74 9.10
N PRO A 136 -1.19 -19.62 8.61
CA PRO A 136 -0.77 -19.61 7.21
C PRO A 136 -1.97 -19.75 6.28
N LEU A 137 -1.86 -19.18 5.09
CA LEU A 137 -2.82 -19.45 4.02
C LEU A 137 -2.67 -20.88 3.52
N ASP A 138 -3.79 -21.50 3.13
CA ASP A 138 -3.81 -22.86 2.58
C ASP A 138 -2.91 -23.03 1.35
N GLN A 139 -2.66 -21.93 0.61
CA GLN A 139 -1.68 -21.86 -0.47
C GLN A 139 -0.79 -20.61 -0.29
N PRO A 140 0.52 -20.78 -0.02
CA PRO A 140 1.44 -19.65 0.09
C PRO A 140 1.63 -18.94 -1.26
N PHE A 141 1.79 -17.62 -1.21
CA PHE A 141 1.95 -16.79 -2.40
C PHE A 141 3.31 -17.00 -3.07
N GLY A 142 3.26 -17.30 -4.37
CA GLY A 142 4.45 -17.62 -5.15
C GLY A 142 4.94 -19.04 -4.88
N ARG A 143 5.13 -19.84 -5.92
CA ARG A 143 5.86 -21.10 -5.79
C ARG A 143 7.25 -20.77 -5.24
N THR A 144 7.60 -21.35 -4.08
CA THR A 144 9.00 -21.53 -3.71
C THR A 144 9.67 -22.34 -4.82
N GLN A 145 10.43 -21.65 -5.67
CA GLN A 145 11.45 -22.25 -6.51
C GLN A 145 12.79 -21.65 -6.09
#